data_AF-E0VZB4-F1
#
_entry.id   AF-E0VZB4-F1
#
_cell.length_a   1.000
_cell.length_b   1.000
_cell.length_c   1.000
_cell.angle_alpha   90.00
_cell.angle_beta   90.00
_cell.angle_gamma   90.00
#
_symmetry.space_group_name_H-M   'P 1'
#
loop_
_entity.id
_entity.type
_entity.pdbx_description
1 polymer ?
#
loop_
_entity_poly.entity_id
_entity_poly.type
_entity_poly.pdbx_seq_one_letter_code
_entity_poly.pdbx_strand_id
1 'polypeptide(L)'
;MFHLKTASRIFHPVRQSCTTELSTALKSSAVGGIKYYSSAGKYEIPDKLKDMPDAENPRFFDMVEYFFHKACQTAEDQLIDQLKVSKISLDDKRKKVKGILLCMQSCDHIIEIAFPIRRDSGDYEIITGYRAQHSTHRVPTKGGIRYSLDVSRDEVKALSALMTFKCACVDVPFGGAKAGLKIDPKQYSEHELEKITRRFTLELAKKGFIGPGVDVPAPDMGTGEREMSWIADTYSKTIGHTDINGHACVTGKPINQGGIHGRISATESVQESLERRFGRVGGTIDITPSESFQKRIAGASEKDIVHSGLDYTMERSARAIMKTAMRYNLGLDLRTAAYVNSIEKIFTTFRDAGLAF
;
A
#
# COMPACT_ATOMS: atom_id res chain seq x y z
N MET A 1 27.89 -19.43 52.77
CA MET A 1 29.34 -19.14 52.87
C MET A 1 30.05 -19.99 51.83
N PHE A 2 30.18 -19.48 50.61
CA PHE A 2 30.89 -20.16 49.52
C PHE A 2 32.34 -19.65 49.52
N HIS A 3 33.32 -20.55 49.54
CA HIS A 3 34.73 -20.22 49.32
C HIS A 3 35.20 -20.83 48.00
N LEU A 4 35.71 -19.97 47.12
CA LEU A 4 36.42 -20.28 45.89
C LEU A 4 37.72 -21.04 46.16
N LYS A 5 38.08 -21.97 45.26
CA LYS A 5 39.46 -22.19 44.84
C LYS A 5 39.56 -22.28 43.31
N THR A 6 40.20 -21.23 42.80
CA THR A 6 40.96 -20.99 41.57
C THR A 6 41.36 -22.21 40.74
N ALA A 7 41.03 -22.18 39.44
CA ALA A 7 41.82 -22.82 38.39
C ALA A 7 41.96 -21.83 37.22
N SER A 8 43.21 -21.64 36.83
CA SER A 8 43.74 -20.61 35.94
C SER A 8 43.70 -21.01 34.47
N ARG A 9 43.36 -20.03 33.62
CA ARG A 9 43.82 -19.79 32.23
C ARG A 9 43.67 -20.91 31.20
N ILE A 10 42.65 -20.77 30.33
CA ILE A 10 42.83 -20.78 28.86
C ILE A 10 41.89 -19.70 28.28
N PHE A 11 42.43 -18.51 28.02
CA PHE A 11 41.75 -17.49 27.21
C PHE A 11 42.52 -17.36 25.89
N HIS A 12 41.89 -17.73 24.78
CA HIS A 12 42.31 -17.30 23.46
C HIS A 12 41.80 -15.87 23.19
N PRO A 13 42.62 -14.96 22.67
CA PRO A 13 42.18 -13.61 22.35
C PRO A 13 41.45 -13.65 21.00
N VAL A 14 40.12 -13.55 21.02
CA VAL A 14 39.38 -13.19 19.80
C VAL A 14 39.61 -11.69 19.58
N ARG A 15 40.55 -11.38 18.69
CA ARG A 15 40.92 -10.05 18.23
C ARG A 15 39.70 -9.28 17.71
N GLN A 16 39.49 -8.10 18.29
CA GLN A 16 39.28 -6.81 17.61
C GLN A 16 38.96 -6.87 16.10
N SER A 17 37.69 -7.13 15.74
CA SER A 17 37.16 -6.80 14.41
C SER A 17 35.76 -6.18 14.45
N CYS A 18 35.05 -6.28 15.58
CA CYS A 18 33.64 -5.87 15.68
C CYS A 18 33.43 -4.41 16.13
N THR A 19 34.44 -3.75 16.71
CA THR A 19 34.31 -2.36 17.20
C THR A 19 34.52 -1.31 16.12
N THR A 20 35.19 -1.63 15.02
CA THR A 20 35.42 -0.69 13.92
C THR A 20 34.16 -0.48 13.09
N GLU A 21 33.39 -1.54 12.79
CA GLU A 21 32.17 -1.46 11.96
C GLU A 21 31.03 -0.68 12.62
N LEU A 22 30.83 -0.86 13.93
CA LEU A 22 29.85 -0.07 14.71
C LEU A 22 30.24 1.41 14.80
N SER A 23 31.53 1.73 14.87
CA SER A 23 31.99 3.12 14.86
C SER A 23 31.83 3.79 13.49
N THR A 24 31.95 3.03 12.40
CA THR A 24 31.74 3.52 11.03
C THR A 24 30.24 3.70 10.73
N ALA A 25 29.38 2.82 11.26
CA ALA A 25 27.93 2.93 11.15
C ALA A 25 27.34 4.10 11.96
N LEU A 26 27.97 4.48 13.08
CA LEU A 26 27.56 5.64 13.89
C LEU A 26 28.18 6.96 13.39
N LYS A 27 29.34 6.92 12.72
CA LYS A 27 29.99 8.12 12.13
C LYS A 27 29.35 8.62 10.83
N SER A 28 28.48 7.83 10.18
CA SER A 28 27.68 8.31 9.05
C SER A 28 26.45 9.13 9.49
N SER A 29 26.18 9.25 10.78
CA SER A 29 25.06 10.01 11.34
C SER A 29 25.49 11.33 12.02
N ALA A 30 26.67 11.86 11.68
CA ALA A 30 27.14 13.15 12.19
C ALA A 30 26.87 14.29 11.19
N VAL A 31 25.82 15.06 11.47
CA VAL A 31 25.55 16.45 11.02
C VAL A 31 25.80 16.74 9.53
N GLY A 32 24.82 16.48 8.66
CA GLY A 32 24.89 16.88 7.25
C GLY A 32 23.66 16.47 6.44
N GLY A 33 22.71 17.39 6.28
CA GLY A 33 21.55 17.24 5.38
C GLY A 33 20.40 16.38 5.92
N ILE A 34 19.17 16.87 5.78
CA ILE A 34 17.99 16.01 5.85
C ILE A 34 18.02 15.13 4.60
N LYS A 35 17.80 13.82 4.74
CA LYS A 35 17.74 12.86 3.62
C LYS A 35 16.86 13.44 2.49
N TYR A 36 17.38 13.49 1.26
CA TYR A 36 16.72 14.04 0.06
C TYR A 36 16.60 15.58 -0.02
N TYR A 37 17.39 16.31 0.76
CA TYR A 37 17.45 17.77 0.66
C TYR A 37 18.87 18.25 0.39
N SER A 38 19.00 19.17 -0.57
CA SER A 38 20.27 19.84 -0.85
C SER A 38 20.71 20.75 0.29
N SER A 39 21.98 21.16 0.28
CA SER A 39 22.48 22.21 1.17
C SER A 39 21.74 23.53 0.99
N ALA A 40 21.14 23.77 -0.18
CA ALA A 40 20.26 24.90 -0.49
C ALA A 40 18.81 24.71 0.00
N GLY A 41 18.49 23.58 0.62
CA GLY A 41 17.20 23.32 1.26
C GLY A 41 16.07 22.89 0.32
N LYS A 42 16.36 22.57 -0.94
CA LYS A 42 15.39 22.07 -1.93
C LYS A 42 15.31 20.55 -1.94
N TYR A 43 14.14 19.99 -2.23
CA TYR A 43 13.96 18.55 -2.42
C TYR A 43 14.75 18.04 -3.63
N GLU A 44 15.53 17.00 -3.43
CA GLU A 44 16.31 16.31 -4.46
C GLU A 44 15.92 14.84 -4.56
N ILE A 45 15.69 14.40 -5.79
CA ILE A 45 15.48 12.99 -6.10
C ILE A 45 16.79 12.23 -5.80
N PRO A 46 16.73 11.06 -5.12
CA PRO A 46 17.92 10.26 -4.82
C PRO A 46 18.73 9.95 -6.08
N ASP A 47 20.07 9.96 -5.98
CA ASP A 47 20.95 9.73 -7.14
C ASP A 47 20.65 8.43 -7.89
N LYS A 48 20.35 7.36 -7.15
CA LYS A 48 19.97 6.04 -7.70
C LYS A 48 18.73 6.08 -8.61
N LEU A 49 17.91 7.14 -8.54
CA LEU A 49 16.65 7.28 -9.26
C LEU A 49 16.69 8.38 -10.34
N LYS A 50 17.81 9.08 -10.54
CA LYS A 50 17.88 10.20 -11.48
C LYS A 50 17.71 9.75 -12.93
N ASP A 51 18.27 8.58 -13.27
CA ASP A 51 18.23 8.02 -14.63
C ASP A 51 16.96 7.19 -14.90
N MET A 52 16.02 7.15 -13.96
CA MET A 52 14.77 6.38 -14.06
C MET A 52 13.86 6.77 -15.23
N PRO A 53 13.75 8.04 -15.65
CA PRO A 53 12.92 8.42 -16.80
C PRO A 53 13.38 7.77 -18.11
N ASP A 54 14.67 7.51 -18.24
CA ASP A 54 15.31 7.01 -19.46
C ASP A 54 15.56 5.49 -19.41
N ALA A 55 15.24 4.85 -18.29
CA ALA A 55 15.42 3.41 -18.11
C ALA A 55 14.40 2.60 -18.93
N GLU A 56 14.88 1.66 -19.75
CA GLU A 56 14.00 0.82 -20.59
C GLU A 56 13.17 -0.18 -19.79
N ASN A 57 13.74 -0.79 -18.74
CA ASN A 57 13.04 -1.77 -17.90
C ASN A 57 13.41 -1.62 -16.42
N PRO A 58 12.97 -0.53 -15.77
CA PRO A 58 13.30 -0.28 -14.38
C PRO A 58 12.62 -1.29 -13.46
N ARG A 59 13.25 -1.57 -12.31
CA ARG A 59 12.59 -2.36 -11.27
C ARG A 59 11.35 -1.62 -10.79
N PHE A 60 10.26 -2.36 -10.61
CA PHE A 60 8.97 -1.80 -10.22
C PHE A 60 9.06 -0.93 -8.95
N PHE A 61 9.84 -1.36 -7.95
CA PHE A 61 10.05 -0.60 -6.72
C PHE A 61 10.69 0.77 -6.96
N ASP A 62 11.75 0.83 -7.78
CA ASP A 62 12.46 2.08 -8.07
C ASP A 62 11.55 3.05 -8.83
N MET A 63 10.64 2.54 -9.66
CA MET A 63 9.65 3.35 -10.36
C MET A 63 8.66 4.01 -9.40
N VAL A 64 8.14 3.26 -8.43
CA VAL A 64 7.21 3.80 -7.40
C VAL A 64 7.91 4.88 -6.58
N GLU A 65 9.14 4.61 -6.15
CA GLU A 65 9.95 5.55 -5.37
C GLU A 65 10.23 6.84 -6.17
N TYR A 66 10.55 6.71 -7.47
CA TYR A 66 10.78 7.85 -8.36
C TYR A 66 9.56 8.77 -8.46
N PHE A 67 8.37 8.22 -8.75
CA PHE A 67 7.16 9.04 -8.88
C PHE A 67 6.75 9.71 -7.56
N PHE A 68 6.99 9.05 -6.42
CA PHE A 68 6.81 9.68 -5.12
C PHE A 68 7.76 10.87 -4.93
N HIS A 69 9.06 10.71 -5.19
CA HIS A 69 10.04 11.79 -5.04
C HIS A 69 9.77 12.96 -6.00
N LYS A 70 9.43 12.68 -7.27
CA LYS A 70 9.05 13.69 -8.26
C LYS A 70 7.81 14.48 -7.81
N ALA A 71 6.82 13.80 -7.25
CA ALA A 71 5.63 14.44 -6.71
C ALA A 71 5.92 15.28 -5.46
N CYS A 72 6.79 14.82 -4.56
CA CYS A 72 7.25 15.62 -3.42
C CYS A 72 7.90 16.92 -3.86
N GLN A 73 8.82 16.84 -4.84
CA GLN A 73 9.50 18.01 -5.39
C GLN A 73 8.52 19.01 -6.02
N THR A 74 7.47 18.51 -6.67
CA THR A 74 6.43 19.35 -7.30
C THR A 74 5.49 19.97 -6.28
N ALA A 75 5.10 19.22 -5.24
CA ALA A 75 4.08 19.62 -4.28
C ALA A 75 4.61 20.53 -3.15
N GLU A 76 5.91 20.45 -2.81
CA GLU A 76 6.49 21.04 -1.60
C GLU A 76 6.13 22.52 -1.41
N ASP A 77 6.29 23.36 -2.43
CA ASP A 77 6.01 24.80 -2.34
C ASP A 77 4.54 25.08 -2.00
N GLN A 78 3.61 24.34 -2.62
CA GLN A 78 2.18 24.49 -2.32
C GLN A 78 1.81 23.96 -0.93
N LEU A 79 2.47 22.90 -0.46
CA LEU A 79 2.23 22.37 0.90
C LEU A 79 2.69 23.36 1.97
N ILE A 80 3.81 24.05 1.75
CA ILE A 80 4.27 25.12 2.65
C ILE A 80 3.27 26.29 2.66
N ASP A 81 2.75 26.65 1.48
CA ASP A 81 1.75 27.71 1.33
C ASP A 81 0.42 27.37 2.03
N GLN A 82 0.00 26.10 2.04
CA GLN A 82 -1.20 25.67 2.76
C GLN A 82 -1.07 25.82 4.29
N LEU A 83 0.15 25.89 4.84
CA LEU A 83 0.37 26.12 6.27
C LEU A 83 0.27 27.61 6.66
N LYS A 84 0.03 28.53 5.72
CA LYS A 84 0.00 30.00 5.96
C LYS A 84 -0.94 30.46 7.09
N VAL A 85 -2.00 29.72 7.40
CA VAL A 85 -2.98 30.05 8.45
C VAL A 85 -2.40 29.93 9.88
N SER A 86 -1.28 29.20 10.05
CA SER A 86 -0.65 29.00 11.36
C SER A 86 0.38 30.10 11.68
N LYS A 87 0.41 30.59 12.94
CA LYS A 87 1.38 31.57 13.51
C LYS A 87 2.84 31.05 13.56
N ILE A 88 3.16 30.05 12.77
CA ILE A 88 4.44 29.33 12.74
C ILE A 88 5.41 30.07 11.79
N SER A 89 6.70 30.09 12.13
CA SER A 89 7.76 30.68 11.30
C SER A 89 7.86 29.97 9.93
N LEU A 90 8.37 30.65 8.90
CA LEU A 90 8.55 30.02 7.57
C LEU A 90 9.52 28.84 7.59
N ASP A 91 10.54 28.89 8.44
CA ASP A 91 11.52 27.81 8.60
C ASP A 91 10.89 26.57 9.26
N ASP A 92 10.08 26.78 10.30
CA ASP A 92 9.36 25.70 10.96
C ASP A 92 8.28 25.08 10.06
N LYS A 93 7.62 25.89 9.21
CA LYS A 93 6.70 25.39 8.18
C LYS A 93 7.40 24.46 7.21
N ARG A 94 8.59 24.86 6.72
CA ARG A 94 9.41 23.99 5.88
C ARG A 94 9.72 22.70 6.62
N LYS A 95 10.34 22.76 7.80
CA LYS A 95 10.69 21.57 8.60
C LYS A 95 9.50 20.64 8.82
N LYS A 96 8.31 21.19 9.12
CA LYS A 96 7.08 20.42 9.29
C LYS A 96 6.67 19.70 7.99
N VAL A 97 6.69 20.39 6.85
CA VAL A 97 6.43 19.77 5.54
C VAL A 97 7.43 18.67 5.24
N LYS A 98 8.73 18.93 5.44
CA LYS A 98 9.79 17.92 5.24
C LYS A 98 9.56 16.68 6.11
N GLY A 99 9.25 16.89 7.39
CA GLY A 99 8.95 15.81 8.33
C GLY A 99 7.78 14.94 7.88
N ILE A 100 6.67 15.58 7.47
CA ILE A 100 5.48 14.85 7.00
C ILE A 100 5.78 14.06 5.72
N LEU A 101 6.50 14.63 4.76
CA LEU A 101 6.89 13.93 3.53
C LEU A 101 7.81 12.73 3.81
N LEU A 102 8.73 12.85 4.76
CA LEU A 102 9.59 11.73 5.18
C LEU A 102 8.77 10.60 5.84
N CYS A 103 7.76 10.95 6.65
CA CYS A 103 6.84 9.96 7.21
C CYS A 103 6.08 9.21 6.10
N MET A 104 5.62 9.91 5.05
CA MET A 104 4.91 9.28 3.93
C MET A 104 5.76 8.36 3.06
N GLN A 105 7.08 8.51 3.09
CA GLN A 105 7.98 7.67 2.29
C GLN A 105 8.22 6.30 2.91
N SER A 106 8.28 6.25 4.24
CA SER A 106 8.62 5.04 4.97
C SER A 106 7.39 4.19 5.15
N CYS A 107 7.55 2.87 4.99
CA CYS A 107 6.51 1.93 5.34
C CYS A 107 6.51 1.73 6.86
N ASP A 108 5.38 2.00 7.50
CA ASP A 108 5.23 1.94 8.96
C ASP A 108 5.63 0.57 9.50
N HIS A 109 5.02 -0.51 9.00
CA HIS A 109 5.19 -1.86 9.56
C HIS A 109 5.38 -2.90 8.46
N ILE A 110 6.32 -3.83 8.64
CA ILE A 110 6.55 -4.95 7.73
C ILE A 110 6.80 -6.19 8.55
N ILE A 111 6.08 -7.26 8.25
CA ILE A 111 6.28 -8.56 8.85
C ILE A 111 6.68 -9.58 7.79
N GLU A 112 7.68 -10.39 8.13
CA GLU A 112 8.08 -11.59 7.42
C GLU A 112 7.73 -12.79 8.31
N ILE A 113 7.06 -13.78 7.72
CA ILE A 113 6.52 -14.93 8.43
C ILE A 113 6.94 -16.18 7.68
N ALA A 114 7.68 -17.05 8.37
CA ALA A 114 7.95 -18.39 7.91
C ALA A 114 7.12 -19.38 8.74
N PHE A 115 6.36 -20.25 8.08
CA PHE A 115 5.54 -21.25 8.76
C PHE A 115 5.58 -22.61 8.03
N PRO A 116 5.59 -23.73 8.77
CA PRO A 116 5.55 -25.05 8.18
C PRO A 116 4.15 -25.42 7.71
N ILE A 117 4.09 -26.14 6.60
CA ILE A 117 2.91 -26.89 6.15
C ILE A 117 3.29 -28.36 5.97
N ARG A 118 2.31 -29.24 6.14
CA ARG A 118 2.41 -30.64 5.72
C ARG A 118 1.74 -30.78 4.35
N ARG A 119 2.54 -31.12 3.34
CA ARG A 119 2.10 -31.42 1.99
C ARG A 119 1.23 -32.68 1.96
N ASP A 120 0.46 -32.84 0.90
CA ASP A 120 -0.36 -34.03 0.71
C ASP A 120 0.51 -35.28 0.42
N SER A 121 1.75 -35.11 -0.05
CA SER A 121 2.76 -36.18 -0.11
C SER A 121 3.18 -36.70 1.27
N GLY A 122 2.91 -35.94 2.34
CA GLY A 122 3.37 -36.20 3.69
C GLY A 122 4.63 -35.44 4.08
N ASP A 123 5.33 -34.82 3.12
CA ASP A 123 6.52 -34.01 3.35
C ASP A 123 6.18 -32.69 4.06
N TYR A 124 7.18 -32.11 4.74
CA TYR A 124 7.06 -30.81 5.37
C TYR A 124 7.78 -29.74 4.54
N GLU A 125 7.11 -28.62 4.34
CA GLU A 125 7.64 -27.48 3.59
C GLU A 125 7.48 -26.20 4.42
N ILE A 126 8.51 -25.34 4.40
CA ILE A 126 8.45 -24.02 5.04
C ILE A 126 8.04 -22.99 3.99
N ILE A 127 6.89 -22.36 4.20
CA ILE A 127 6.41 -21.28 3.36
C ILE A 127 6.82 -19.95 3.96
N THR A 128 7.33 -19.06 3.11
CA THR A 128 7.67 -17.68 3.49
C THR A 128 6.62 -16.72 2.93
N GLY A 129 6.11 -15.85 3.79
CA GLY A 129 5.16 -14.80 3.45
C GLY A 129 5.53 -13.46 4.06
N TYR A 130 5.03 -12.39 3.45
CA TYR A 130 5.26 -11.02 3.87
C TYR A 130 3.95 -10.27 3.94
N ARG A 131 3.84 -9.30 4.86
CA ARG A 131 2.80 -8.26 4.82
C ARG A 131 3.40 -6.93 5.24
N ALA A 132 3.20 -5.91 4.42
CA ALA A 132 3.63 -4.54 4.67
C ALA A 132 2.40 -3.64 4.82
N GLN A 133 2.39 -2.81 5.85
CA GLN A 133 1.45 -1.72 6.09
C GLN A 133 2.23 -0.42 5.89
N HIS A 134 1.96 0.26 4.79
CA HIS A 134 2.72 1.44 4.40
C HIS A 134 2.39 2.64 5.27
N SER A 135 1.10 2.92 5.47
CA SER A 135 0.67 4.09 6.20
C SER A 135 -0.58 3.79 7.00
N THR A 136 -0.59 4.17 8.28
CA THR A 136 -1.78 4.11 9.16
C THR A 136 -2.45 5.47 9.35
N HIS A 137 -2.18 6.46 8.47
CA HIS A 137 -2.86 7.77 8.50
C HIS A 137 -4.40 7.65 8.42
N ARG A 138 -4.88 6.54 7.84
CA ARG A 138 -6.25 6.07 7.91
C ARG A 138 -6.23 4.57 8.20
N VAL A 139 -7.08 4.15 9.13
CA VAL A 139 -7.24 2.76 9.55
C VAL A 139 -8.68 2.35 9.22
N PRO A 140 -8.92 1.13 8.70
CA PRO A 140 -7.94 0.05 8.48
C PRO A 140 -7.02 0.26 7.28
N THR A 141 -5.89 -0.44 7.25
CA THR A 141 -5.08 -0.54 6.03
C THR A 141 -5.73 -1.51 5.04
N LYS A 142 -5.47 -1.34 3.74
CA LYS A 142 -6.08 -2.14 2.67
C LYS A 142 -5.04 -2.60 1.67
N GLY A 143 -5.06 -3.90 1.37
CA GLY A 143 -4.05 -4.50 0.51
C GLY A 143 -4.36 -5.91 0.05
N GLY A 144 -4.04 -6.24 -1.20
CA GLY A 144 -4.17 -7.59 -1.73
C GLY A 144 -3.20 -8.60 -1.10
N ILE A 145 -3.46 -9.90 -1.26
CA ILE A 145 -2.51 -10.99 -1.00
C ILE A 145 -2.15 -11.64 -2.33
N ARG A 146 -0.86 -11.63 -2.69
CA ARG A 146 -0.34 -12.19 -3.94
C ARG A 146 0.33 -13.56 -3.72
N TYR A 147 0.05 -14.54 -4.58
CA TYR A 147 0.80 -15.80 -4.64
C TYR A 147 1.69 -15.77 -5.88
N SER A 148 3.01 -15.64 -5.68
CA SER A 148 4.01 -15.71 -6.75
C SER A 148 5.39 -16.02 -6.17
N LEU A 149 6.24 -16.69 -6.95
CA LEU A 149 7.65 -16.90 -6.61
C LEU A 149 8.48 -15.61 -6.60
N ASP A 150 8.01 -14.58 -7.31
CA ASP A 150 8.67 -13.26 -7.40
C ASP A 150 8.47 -12.40 -6.13
N VAL A 151 7.60 -12.86 -5.21
CA VAL A 151 7.31 -12.14 -3.98
C VAL A 151 8.60 -11.96 -3.17
N SER A 152 8.89 -10.69 -2.88
CA SER A 152 10.00 -10.27 -2.04
C SER A 152 9.55 -9.16 -1.09
N ARG A 153 10.33 -8.95 -0.01
CA ARG A 153 10.08 -7.88 0.95
C ARG A 153 9.95 -6.51 0.27
N ASP A 154 10.84 -6.20 -0.67
CA ASP A 154 10.87 -4.90 -1.35
C ASP A 154 9.70 -4.71 -2.31
N GLU A 155 9.29 -5.77 -3.03
CA GLU A 155 8.09 -5.74 -3.87
C GLU A 155 6.84 -5.42 -3.03
N VAL A 156 6.66 -6.13 -1.91
CA VAL A 156 5.51 -5.96 -1.03
C VAL A 156 5.47 -4.55 -0.42
N LYS A 157 6.64 -3.98 -0.06
CA LYS A 157 6.75 -2.57 0.38
C LYS A 157 6.32 -1.62 -0.73
N ALA A 158 6.83 -1.78 -1.96
CA ALA A 158 6.46 -0.94 -3.11
C ALA A 158 4.95 -0.93 -3.33
N LEU A 159 4.36 -2.12 -3.35
CA LEU A 159 2.95 -2.32 -3.62
C LEU A 159 2.08 -1.78 -2.49
N SER A 160 2.53 -1.85 -1.23
CA SER A 160 1.82 -1.24 -0.09
C SER A 160 1.83 0.30 -0.16
N ALA A 161 2.94 0.90 -0.61
CA ALA A 161 3.03 2.34 -0.84
C ALA A 161 2.04 2.78 -1.93
N LEU A 162 2.04 2.07 -3.07
CA LEU A 162 1.06 2.28 -4.13
C LEU A 162 -0.38 2.18 -3.66
N MET A 163 -0.69 1.24 -2.76
CA MET A 163 -2.04 1.13 -2.20
C MET A 163 -2.45 2.39 -1.42
N THR A 164 -1.52 3.00 -0.68
CA THR A 164 -1.78 4.24 0.07
C THR A 164 -2.14 5.38 -0.88
N PHE A 165 -1.27 5.64 -1.86
CA PHE A 165 -1.50 6.71 -2.82
C PHE A 165 -2.72 6.44 -3.70
N LYS A 166 -2.94 5.19 -4.11
CA LYS A 166 -4.14 4.81 -4.86
C LYS A 166 -5.41 5.10 -4.06
N CYS A 167 -5.49 4.67 -2.81
CA CYS A 167 -6.65 4.90 -1.96
C CYS A 167 -6.91 6.41 -1.76
N ALA A 168 -5.87 7.20 -1.50
CA ALA A 168 -5.98 8.66 -1.41
C ALA A 168 -6.44 9.30 -2.73
N CYS A 169 -5.90 8.84 -3.87
CA CYS A 169 -6.26 9.36 -5.19
C CYS A 169 -7.77 9.26 -5.45
N VAL A 170 -8.38 8.12 -5.09
CA VAL A 170 -9.80 7.83 -5.31
C VAL A 170 -10.71 8.09 -4.11
N ASP A 171 -10.23 8.82 -3.10
CA ASP A 171 -10.97 9.17 -1.88
C ASP A 171 -11.48 7.96 -1.07
N VAL A 172 -10.80 6.82 -1.15
CA VAL A 172 -11.09 5.64 -0.34
C VAL A 172 -10.37 5.74 1.00
N PRO A 173 -11.05 5.64 2.16
CA PRO A 173 -10.48 5.98 3.47
C PRO A 173 -9.65 4.84 4.08
N PHE A 174 -8.65 4.36 3.36
CA PHE A 174 -7.73 3.32 3.85
C PHE A 174 -6.28 3.74 3.71
N GLY A 175 -5.48 3.34 4.70
CA GLY A 175 -4.04 3.22 4.55
C GLY A 175 -3.67 2.11 3.58
N GLY A 176 -2.49 2.16 2.97
CA GLY A 176 -2.06 1.11 2.05
C GLY A 176 -1.42 -0.07 2.77
N ALA A 177 -1.78 -1.28 2.38
CA ALA A 177 -1.06 -2.50 2.75
C ALA A 177 -0.83 -3.38 1.51
N LYS A 178 0.03 -4.38 1.62
CA LYS A 178 0.12 -5.48 0.66
C LYS A 178 0.70 -6.70 1.36
N ALA A 179 0.29 -7.88 0.93
CA ALA A 179 0.92 -9.13 1.32
C ALA A 179 1.30 -9.97 0.11
N GLY A 180 2.26 -10.86 0.32
CA GLY A 180 2.63 -11.87 -0.66
C GLY A 180 3.09 -13.16 0.01
N LEU A 181 2.75 -14.30 -0.59
CA LEU A 181 3.30 -15.62 -0.26
C LEU A 181 4.19 -16.06 -1.42
N LYS A 182 5.42 -16.49 -1.08
CA LYS A 182 6.43 -16.90 -2.05
C LYS A 182 6.21 -18.35 -2.49
N ILE A 183 5.14 -18.57 -3.24
CA ILE A 183 4.68 -19.88 -3.73
C ILE A 183 4.18 -19.77 -5.17
N ASP A 184 4.30 -20.86 -5.93
CA ASP A 184 3.58 -21.01 -7.19
C ASP A 184 2.27 -21.76 -6.93
N PRO A 185 1.09 -21.12 -7.01
CA PRO A 185 -0.17 -21.77 -6.67
C PRO A 185 -0.51 -22.97 -7.57
N LYS A 186 0.14 -23.12 -8.73
CA LYS A 186 -0.07 -24.27 -9.63
C LYS A 186 0.60 -25.54 -9.14
N GLN A 187 1.55 -25.44 -8.21
CA GLN A 187 2.30 -26.57 -7.68
C GLN A 187 1.71 -27.16 -6.40
N TYR A 188 0.56 -26.62 -5.95
CA TYR A 188 -0.12 -27.06 -4.74
C TYR A 188 -1.53 -27.54 -5.06
N SER A 189 -1.99 -28.54 -4.33
CA SER A 189 -3.40 -28.95 -4.36
C SER A 189 -4.27 -27.85 -3.73
N GLU A 190 -5.58 -27.89 -4.01
CA GLU A 190 -6.53 -26.98 -3.36
C GLU A 190 -6.53 -27.13 -1.82
N HIS A 191 -6.35 -28.35 -1.33
CA HIS A 191 -6.27 -28.64 0.10
C HIS A 191 -4.98 -28.07 0.74
N GLU A 192 -3.85 -28.13 0.02
CA GLU A 192 -2.61 -27.49 0.45
C GLU A 192 -2.74 -25.96 0.46
N LEU A 193 -3.32 -25.37 -0.59
CA LEU A 193 -3.59 -23.93 -0.66
C LEU A 193 -4.51 -23.46 0.48
N GLU A 194 -5.52 -24.24 0.84
CA GLU A 194 -6.38 -23.95 1.98
C GLU A 194 -5.55 -23.92 3.28
N LYS A 195 -4.77 -24.97 3.56
CA LYS A 195 -3.90 -25.01 4.76
C LYS A 195 -2.95 -23.82 4.82
N ILE A 196 -2.30 -23.48 3.69
CA ILE A 196 -1.39 -22.34 3.59
C ILE A 196 -2.13 -21.05 3.92
N THR A 197 -3.28 -20.80 3.27
CA THR A 197 -4.06 -19.58 3.44
C THR A 197 -4.54 -19.40 4.88
N ARG A 198 -5.11 -20.47 5.46
CA ARG A 198 -5.60 -20.45 6.84
C ARG A 198 -4.45 -20.25 7.83
N ARG A 199 -3.33 -20.96 7.65
CA ARG A 199 -2.18 -20.80 8.55
C ARG A 199 -1.60 -19.39 8.47
N PHE A 200 -1.43 -18.85 7.27
CA PHE A 200 -0.98 -17.48 7.08
C PHE A 200 -1.92 -16.47 7.73
N THR A 201 -3.23 -16.66 7.59
CA THR A 201 -4.24 -15.82 8.24
C THR A 201 -4.08 -15.78 9.75
N LEU A 202 -3.86 -16.93 10.39
CA LEU A 202 -3.65 -17.00 11.83
C LEU A 202 -2.36 -16.29 12.26
N GLU A 203 -1.28 -16.44 11.51
CA GLU A 203 -0.02 -15.74 11.83
C GLU A 203 -0.17 -14.22 11.69
N LEU A 204 -0.86 -13.74 10.65
CA LEU A 204 -1.17 -12.32 10.49
C LEU A 204 -2.06 -11.82 11.64
N ALA A 205 -3.09 -12.57 12.00
CA ALA A 205 -4.08 -12.15 12.99
C ALA A 205 -3.47 -12.04 14.39
N LYS A 206 -2.63 -13.01 14.78
CA LYS A 206 -1.88 -12.97 16.05
C LYS A 206 -0.94 -11.77 16.17
N LYS A 207 -0.52 -11.18 15.04
CA LYS A 207 0.44 -10.09 14.97
C LYS A 207 -0.20 -8.73 14.65
N GLY A 208 -1.53 -8.66 14.52
CA GLY A 208 -2.24 -7.41 14.21
C GLY A 208 -2.15 -6.99 12.74
N PHE A 209 -1.90 -7.92 11.82
CA PHE A 209 -1.82 -7.67 10.38
C PHE A 209 -3.07 -8.14 9.61
N ILE A 210 -4.15 -8.46 10.33
CA ILE A 210 -5.50 -8.64 9.78
C ILE A 210 -6.53 -8.35 10.88
N GLY A 211 -7.58 -7.61 10.51
CA GLY A 211 -8.73 -7.33 11.36
C GLY A 211 -9.60 -6.22 10.77
N PRO A 212 -10.92 -6.23 11.02
CA PRO A 212 -11.86 -5.28 10.40
C PRO A 212 -11.49 -3.81 10.62
N GLY A 213 -11.01 -3.49 11.82
CA GLY A 213 -10.58 -2.15 12.21
C GLY A 213 -9.07 -1.96 12.24
N VAL A 214 -8.28 -2.85 11.63
CA VAL A 214 -6.81 -2.77 11.64
C VAL A 214 -6.25 -2.88 10.23
N ASP A 215 -6.49 -4.01 9.57
CA ASP A 215 -5.93 -4.31 8.25
C ASP A 215 -6.83 -5.31 7.52
N VAL A 216 -7.30 -4.94 6.33
CA VAL A 216 -8.30 -5.68 5.58
C VAL A 216 -7.69 -6.18 4.26
N PRO A 217 -7.36 -7.48 4.13
CA PRO A 217 -6.84 -8.03 2.89
C PRO A 217 -7.85 -8.07 1.73
N ALA A 218 -7.37 -8.36 0.53
CA ALA A 218 -8.16 -8.55 -0.69
C ALA A 218 -7.47 -9.54 -1.64
N PRO A 219 -8.14 -9.96 -2.74
CA PRO A 219 -7.51 -10.68 -3.83
C PRO A 219 -6.42 -9.87 -4.54
N ASP A 220 -5.43 -10.57 -5.07
CA ASP A 220 -4.38 -10.10 -5.99
C ASP A 220 -4.02 -11.26 -6.94
N MET A 221 -2.91 -11.15 -7.66
CA MET A 221 -2.40 -12.22 -8.52
C MET A 221 -2.26 -13.54 -7.75
N GLY A 222 -2.88 -14.61 -8.28
CA GLY A 222 -2.84 -15.94 -7.69
C GLY A 222 -3.81 -16.17 -6.53
N THR A 223 -4.66 -15.19 -6.18
CA THR A 223 -5.73 -15.35 -5.17
C THR A 223 -7.07 -14.81 -5.69
N GLY A 224 -8.17 -15.37 -5.21
CA GLY A 224 -9.52 -15.01 -5.62
C GLY A 224 -10.52 -15.14 -4.48
N GLU A 225 -11.80 -15.31 -4.82
CA GLU A 225 -12.87 -15.39 -3.83
C GLU A 225 -12.70 -16.57 -2.86
N ARG A 226 -12.18 -17.69 -3.36
CA ARG A 226 -11.92 -18.90 -2.57
C ARG A 226 -10.97 -18.63 -1.41
N GLU A 227 -9.82 -18.01 -1.68
CA GLU A 227 -8.85 -17.69 -0.63
C GLU A 227 -9.42 -16.67 0.35
N MET A 228 -10.19 -15.69 -0.12
CA MET A 228 -10.84 -14.71 0.77
C MET A 228 -11.90 -15.35 1.67
N SER A 229 -12.60 -16.38 1.18
CA SER A 229 -13.52 -17.21 1.96
C SER A 229 -12.78 -17.92 3.11
N TRP A 230 -11.65 -18.56 2.83
CA TRP A 230 -10.84 -19.22 3.85
C TRP A 230 -10.28 -18.24 4.89
N ILE A 231 -9.88 -17.04 4.46
CA ILE A 231 -9.41 -15.97 5.35
C ILE A 231 -10.54 -15.52 6.29
N ALA A 232 -11.71 -15.22 5.74
CA ALA A 232 -12.86 -14.75 6.50
C ALA A 232 -13.33 -15.78 7.53
N ASP A 233 -13.43 -17.03 7.11
CA ASP A 233 -13.83 -18.16 7.96
C ASP A 233 -12.82 -18.40 9.09
N THR A 234 -11.52 -18.37 8.77
CA THR A 234 -10.45 -18.58 9.76
C THR A 234 -10.42 -17.47 10.79
N TYR A 235 -10.50 -16.20 10.36
CA TYR A 235 -10.50 -15.08 11.28
C TYR A 235 -11.73 -15.10 12.20
N SER A 236 -12.92 -15.26 11.61
CA SER A 236 -14.19 -15.22 12.35
C SER A 236 -14.34 -16.37 13.33
N LYS A 237 -13.86 -17.59 13.01
CA LYS A 237 -13.94 -18.74 13.92
C LYS A 237 -12.86 -18.78 15.00
N THR A 238 -11.85 -17.91 14.93
CA THR A 238 -10.72 -17.93 15.87
C THR A 238 -10.62 -16.61 16.65
N ILE A 239 -9.81 -15.68 16.18
CA ILE A 239 -9.51 -14.42 16.87
C ILE A 239 -10.72 -13.48 16.87
N GLY A 240 -11.49 -13.48 15.78
CA GLY A 240 -12.68 -12.63 15.60
C GLY A 240 -14.00 -13.25 16.10
N HIS A 241 -13.99 -14.31 16.91
CA HIS A 241 -15.23 -15.03 17.28
C HIS A 241 -16.25 -14.19 18.07
N THR A 242 -15.79 -13.17 18.79
CA THR A 242 -16.67 -12.21 19.47
C THR A 242 -16.87 -10.91 18.69
N ASP A 243 -16.17 -10.72 17.57
CA ASP A 243 -16.24 -9.49 16.80
C ASP A 243 -17.46 -9.53 15.86
N ILE A 244 -18.42 -8.63 16.11
CA ILE A 244 -19.60 -8.44 15.25
C ILE A 244 -19.21 -8.15 13.80
N ASN A 245 -18.07 -7.47 13.60
CA ASN A 245 -17.54 -7.11 12.30
C ASN A 245 -16.54 -8.14 11.78
N GLY A 246 -16.41 -9.33 12.40
CA GLY A 246 -15.36 -10.30 12.06
C GLY A 246 -15.26 -10.63 10.57
N HIS A 247 -16.39 -10.72 9.86
CA HIS A 247 -16.41 -10.99 8.42
C HIS A 247 -15.93 -9.81 7.54
N ALA A 248 -15.86 -8.60 8.09
CA ALA A 248 -15.28 -7.44 7.41
C ALA A 248 -13.73 -7.42 7.47
N CYS A 249 -13.10 -8.44 8.07
CA CYS A 249 -11.65 -8.58 8.12
C CYS A 249 -11.00 -8.72 6.74
N VAL A 250 -11.76 -9.08 5.69
CA VAL A 250 -11.28 -9.28 4.32
C VAL A 250 -12.35 -8.90 3.30
N THR A 251 -11.96 -8.36 2.14
CA THR A 251 -12.87 -8.08 1.00
C THR A 251 -12.58 -8.97 -0.19
N GLY A 252 -13.48 -8.99 -1.19
CA GLY A 252 -13.36 -9.94 -2.31
C GLY A 252 -13.83 -11.35 -1.96
N LYS A 253 -14.67 -11.48 -0.92
CA LYS A 253 -15.33 -12.73 -0.55
C LYS A 253 -16.40 -13.10 -1.59
N PRO A 254 -16.79 -14.39 -1.69
CA PRO A 254 -17.96 -14.80 -2.44
C PRO A 254 -19.24 -14.11 -1.92
N ILE A 255 -20.24 -13.95 -2.79
CA ILE A 255 -21.51 -13.26 -2.45
C ILE A 255 -22.21 -13.91 -1.25
N ASN A 256 -22.25 -15.25 -1.20
CA ASN A 256 -22.85 -16.00 -0.09
C ASN A 256 -22.11 -15.88 1.25
N GLN A 257 -20.93 -15.25 1.29
CA GLN A 257 -20.14 -15.00 2.51
C GLN A 257 -19.99 -13.50 2.82
N GLY A 258 -20.94 -12.67 2.39
CA GLY A 258 -20.88 -11.21 2.58
C GLY A 258 -19.93 -10.52 1.59
N GLY A 259 -19.70 -11.13 0.43
CA GLY A 259 -19.17 -10.46 -0.75
C GLY A 259 -20.19 -9.50 -1.35
N ILE A 260 -19.71 -8.48 -2.07
CA ILE A 260 -20.56 -7.51 -2.76
C ILE A 260 -20.65 -7.84 -4.24
N HIS A 261 -21.82 -7.66 -4.83
CA HIS A 261 -22.04 -7.83 -6.26
C HIS A 261 -21.07 -6.96 -7.09
N GLY A 262 -20.64 -7.49 -8.24
CA GLY A 262 -19.77 -6.76 -9.16
C GLY A 262 -18.32 -6.60 -8.68
N ARG A 263 -17.90 -7.18 -7.55
CA ARG A 263 -16.52 -7.07 -7.07
C ARG A 263 -15.49 -7.70 -8.02
N ILE A 264 -15.83 -8.81 -8.66
CA ILE A 264 -14.96 -9.50 -9.64
C ILE A 264 -14.76 -8.60 -10.86
N SER A 265 -15.86 -8.10 -11.44
CA SER A 265 -15.88 -7.25 -12.63
C SER A 265 -15.60 -5.77 -12.37
N ALA A 266 -15.45 -5.35 -11.11
CA ALA A 266 -15.30 -3.94 -10.74
C ALA A 266 -14.11 -3.30 -11.48
N THR A 267 -13.00 -4.04 -11.58
CA THR A 267 -11.79 -3.57 -12.26
C THR A 267 -12.02 -3.40 -13.78
N GLU A 268 -12.75 -4.32 -14.40
CA GLU A 268 -13.11 -4.25 -15.83
C GLU A 268 -14.11 -3.12 -16.09
N SER A 269 -15.06 -2.90 -15.19
CA SER A 269 -16.03 -1.81 -15.34
C SER A 269 -15.39 -0.42 -15.25
N VAL A 270 -14.23 -0.26 -14.58
CA VAL A 270 -13.48 1.01 -14.66
C VAL A 270 -13.05 1.30 -16.09
N GLN A 271 -12.51 0.28 -16.78
CA GLN A 271 -12.07 0.45 -18.16
C GLN A 271 -13.26 0.82 -19.06
N GLU A 272 -14.36 0.08 -18.96
CA GLU A 272 -15.55 0.32 -19.78
C GLU A 272 -16.13 1.73 -19.53
N SER A 273 -16.16 2.19 -18.28
CA SER A 273 -16.70 3.50 -17.94
C SER A 273 -15.78 4.65 -18.36
N LEU A 274 -14.47 4.46 -18.34
CA LEU A 274 -13.52 5.42 -18.91
C LEU A 274 -13.67 5.49 -20.43
N GLU A 275 -13.78 4.35 -21.11
CA GLU A 275 -13.97 4.27 -22.56
C GLU A 275 -15.29 4.93 -23.00
N ARG A 276 -16.40 4.67 -22.29
CA ARG A 276 -17.71 5.29 -22.55
C ARG A 276 -17.68 6.82 -22.43
N ARG A 277 -16.91 7.35 -21.49
CA ARG A 277 -17.02 8.75 -21.07
C ARG A 277 -15.94 9.67 -21.63
N PHE A 278 -14.76 9.14 -21.90
CA PHE A 278 -13.65 9.90 -22.48
C PHE A 278 -13.49 9.66 -23.98
N GLY A 279 -14.04 8.56 -24.53
CA GLY A 279 -13.95 8.23 -25.95
C GLY A 279 -12.51 8.00 -26.42
N ARG A 280 -12.32 7.26 -27.52
CA ARG A 280 -11.07 7.36 -28.26
C ARG A 280 -11.00 8.77 -28.86
N VAL A 281 -10.05 9.56 -28.40
CA VAL A 281 -9.83 10.94 -28.84
C VAL A 281 -9.78 11.01 -30.37
N GLY A 282 -10.86 11.47 -31.02
CA GLY A 282 -10.93 11.71 -32.47
C GLY A 282 -12.27 11.42 -33.15
N GLY A 283 -13.23 12.37 -33.06
CA GLY A 283 -14.41 12.43 -33.93
C GLY A 283 -15.75 12.57 -33.20
N THR A 284 -16.69 13.34 -33.78
CA THR A 284 -18.05 13.53 -33.29
C THR A 284 -18.83 12.22 -33.36
N ILE A 285 -19.24 11.71 -32.20
CA ILE A 285 -20.16 10.58 -32.08
C ILE A 285 -21.49 11.14 -31.60
N ASP A 286 -22.53 10.95 -32.40
CA ASP A 286 -23.89 11.34 -32.08
C ASP A 286 -24.44 10.38 -31.01
N ILE A 287 -24.63 10.88 -29.80
CA ILE A 287 -25.08 10.08 -28.65
C ILE A 287 -26.60 10.13 -28.62
N THR A 288 -27.24 9.13 -29.23
CA THR A 288 -28.68 8.89 -29.01
C THR A 288 -28.88 7.99 -27.78
N PRO A 289 -29.86 8.29 -26.90
CA PRO A 289 -30.12 7.47 -25.73
C PRO A 289 -30.55 6.06 -26.13
N SER A 290 -29.89 5.03 -25.59
CA SER A 290 -30.36 3.65 -25.77
C SER A 290 -31.69 3.43 -25.03
N GLU A 291 -32.55 2.55 -25.55
CA GLU A 291 -33.84 2.17 -24.93
C GLU A 291 -33.71 1.68 -23.48
N SER A 292 -32.51 1.28 -23.04
CA SER A 292 -32.22 0.91 -21.65
C SER A 292 -32.27 2.11 -20.68
N PHE A 293 -32.06 3.34 -21.17
CA PHE A 293 -32.07 4.57 -20.38
C PHE A 293 -33.49 5.06 -20.08
N GLN A 294 -34.44 4.84 -21.00
CA GLN A 294 -35.86 5.19 -20.80
C GLN A 294 -36.59 4.25 -19.83
N LYS A 295 -36.06 3.04 -19.58
CA LYS A 295 -36.67 2.07 -18.67
C LYS A 295 -36.29 2.25 -17.19
N ARG A 296 -35.38 3.16 -16.83
CA ARG A 296 -34.91 3.35 -15.43
C ARG A 296 -35.68 4.42 -14.64
N ILE A 297 -37.01 4.34 -14.65
CA ILE A 297 -37.85 4.86 -13.56
C ILE A 297 -38.59 3.65 -12.95
N ALA A 298 -37.82 2.78 -12.28
CA ALA A 298 -38.27 1.79 -11.31
C ALA A 298 -37.02 1.06 -10.75
N GLY A 299 -36.90 0.98 -9.42
CA GLY A 299 -35.97 0.16 -8.63
C GLY A 299 -34.59 -0.20 -9.22
N ALA A 300 -33.53 0.50 -8.80
CA ALA A 300 -32.17 0.14 -9.17
C ALA A 300 -31.75 -1.20 -8.52
N SER A 301 -31.20 -2.12 -9.31
CA SER A 301 -30.59 -3.35 -8.79
C SER A 301 -29.28 -3.02 -8.05
N GLU A 302 -28.84 -3.88 -7.12
CA GLU A 302 -27.57 -3.68 -6.40
C GLU A 302 -26.38 -3.55 -7.37
N LYS A 303 -26.39 -4.31 -8.47
CA LYS A 303 -25.41 -4.21 -9.56
C LYS A 303 -25.36 -2.81 -10.17
N ASP A 304 -26.50 -2.17 -10.37
CA ASP A 304 -26.59 -0.83 -10.94
C ASP A 304 -26.09 0.25 -9.99
N ILE A 305 -26.31 0.04 -8.68
CA ILE A 305 -25.77 0.89 -7.62
C ILE A 305 -24.24 0.78 -7.60
N VAL A 306 -23.69 -0.43 -7.70
CA VAL A 306 -22.23 -0.64 -7.74
C VAL A 306 -21.59 0.04 -8.95
N HIS A 307 -22.15 -0.13 -10.14
CA HIS A 307 -21.60 0.48 -11.35
C HIS A 307 -21.70 2.01 -11.33
N SER A 308 -22.86 2.56 -10.95
CA SER A 308 -23.03 4.02 -10.87
C SER A 308 -22.12 4.67 -9.81
N GLY A 309 -21.92 4.00 -8.67
CA GLY A 309 -21.00 4.46 -7.62
C GLY A 309 -19.53 4.45 -8.09
N LEU A 310 -19.13 3.41 -8.83
CA LEU A 310 -17.79 3.33 -9.40
C LEU A 310 -17.56 4.41 -10.45
N ASP A 311 -18.51 4.61 -11.37
CA ASP A 311 -18.45 5.63 -12.42
C ASP A 311 -18.29 7.04 -11.84
N TYR A 312 -19.07 7.34 -10.80
CA TYR A 312 -18.97 8.59 -10.06
C TYR A 312 -17.58 8.78 -9.42
N THR A 313 -17.07 7.73 -8.77
CA THR A 313 -15.75 7.76 -8.11
C THR A 313 -14.64 7.97 -9.12
N MET A 314 -14.69 7.26 -10.25
CA MET A 314 -13.69 7.36 -11.32
C MET A 314 -13.71 8.73 -11.99
N GLU A 315 -14.88 9.28 -12.29
CA GLU A 315 -14.99 10.62 -12.85
C GLU A 315 -14.46 11.69 -11.90
N ARG A 316 -14.88 11.66 -10.63
CA ARG A 316 -14.42 12.62 -9.62
C ARG A 316 -12.90 12.58 -9.48
N SER A 317 -12.33 11.37 -9.43
CA SER A 317 -10.89 11.16 -9.35
C SER A 317 -10.17 11.68 -10.59
N ALA A 318 -10.66 11.36 -11.79
CA ALA A 318 -10.09 11.82 -13.05
C ALA A 318 -10.09 13.36 -13.15
N ARG A 319 -11.22 14.01 -12.81
CA ARG A 319 -11.32 15.47 -12.76
C ARG A 319 -10.34 16.08 -11.76
N ALA A 320 -10.18 15.46 -10.58
CA ALA A 320 -9.23 15.93 -9.58
C ALA A 320 -7.77 15.81 -10.06
N ILE A 321 -7.40 14.71 -10.72
CA ILE A 321 -6.07 14.52 -11.33
C ILE A 321 -5.85 15.57 -12.42
N MET A 322 -6.80 15.78 -13.34
CA MET A 322 -6.71 16.77 -14.41
C MET A 322 -6.55 18.20 -13.85
N LYS A 323 -7.32 18.56 -12.83
CA LYS A 323 -7.19 19.85 -12.15
C LYS A 323 -5.82 20.01 -11.50
N THR A 324 -5.28 18.94 -10.91
CA THR A 324 -3.93 18.93 -10.33
C THR A 324 -2.88 19.12 -11.42
N ALA A 325 -2.99 18.42 -12.54
CA ALA A 325 -2.08 18.56 -13.69
C ALA A 325 -2.06 20.00 -14.23
N MET A 326 -3.23 20.64 -14.35
CA MET A 326 -3.35 22.04 -14.76
C MET A 326 -2.73 22.99 -13.70
N ARG A 327 -3.02 22.79 -12.41
CA ARG A 327 -2.54 23.65 -11.32
C ARG A 327 -1.01 23.63 -11.18
N TYR A 328 -0.38 22.50 -11.45
CA TYR A 328 1.08 22.35 -11.37
C TYR A 328 1.77 22.42 -12.74
N ASN A 329 1.04 22.77 -13.81
CA ASN A 329 1.56 22.85 -15.17
C ASN A 329 2.32 21.57 -15.63
N LEU A 330 1.78 20.40 -15.31
CA LEU A 330 2.40 19.09 -15.59
C LEU A 330 2.12 18.57 -17.00
N GLY A 331 1.33 19.29 -17.81
CA GLY A 331 0.93 18.85 -19.14
C GLY A 331 0.20 17.50 -19.10
N LEU A 332 0.73 16.52 -19.83
CA LEU A 332 0.17 15.16 -19.92
C LEU A 332 0.72 14.17 -18.88
N ASP A 333 1.54 14.62 -17.92
CA ASP A 333 2.04 13.76 -16.84
C ASP A 333 0.98 13.54 -15.74
N LEU A 334 -0.07 12.79 -16.10
CA LEU A 334 -1.17 12.44 -15.20
C LEU A 334 -0.73 11.55 -14.05
N ARG A 335 0.37 10.81 -14.21
CA ARG A 335 0.90 9.95 -13.15
C ARG A 335 1.47 10.79 -12.01
N THR A 336 2.34 11.74 -12.32
CA THR A 336 2.84 12.69 -11.30
C THR A 336 1.70 13.48 -10.69
N ALA A 337 0.74 13.94 -11.50
CA ALA A 337 -0.45 14.64 -11.00
C ALA A 337 -1.27 13.80 -10.01
N ALA A 338 -1.43 12.49 -10.25
CA ALA A 338 -2.12 11.58 -9.34
C ALA A 338 -1.38 11.42 -8.00
N TYR A 339 -0.05 11.32 -8.02
CA TYR A 339 0.75 11.28 -6.79
C TYR A 339 0.67 12.60 -6.02
N VAL A 340 0.79 13.74 -6.70
CA VAL A 340 0.68 15.07 -6.07
C VAL A 340 -0.69 15.23 -5.39
N ASN A 341 -1.77 14.90 -6.10
CA ASN A 341 -3.14 14.91 -5.55
C ASN A 341 -3.25 14.02 -4.29
N SER A 342 -2.66 12.83 -4.34
CA SER A 342 -2.64 11.89 -3.21
C SER A 342 -1.85 12.43 -2.02
N ILE A 343 -0.66 12.98 -2.25
CA ILE A 343 0.21 13.55 -1.22
C ILE A 343 -0.50 14.71 -0.51
N GLU A 344 -1.15 15.62 -1.24
CA GLU A 344 -1.91 16.72 -0.62
C GLU A 344 -3.02 16.24 0.31
N LYS A 345 -3.77 15.20 -0.10
CA LYS A 345 -4.85 14.63 0.70
C LYS A 345 -4.32 13.94 1.97
N ILE A 346 -3.23 13.19 1.84
CA ILE A 346 -2.60 12.52 2.98
C ILE A 346 -1.99 13.59 3.91
N PHE A 347 -1.36 14.64 3.36
CA PHE A 347 -0.78 15.76 4.11
C PHE A 347 -1.83 16.47 4.94
N THR A 348 -2.99 16.76 4.32
CA THR A 348 -4.15 17.33 5.00
C THR A 348 -4.60 16.43 6.16
N THR A 349 -4.64 15.12 5.96
CA THR A 349 -5.02 14.16 7.01
C THR A 349 -4.02 14.20 8.18
N PHE A 350 -2.71 14.19 7.92
CA PHE A 350 -1.69 14.31 8.98
C PHE A 350 -1.76 15.64 9.73
N ARG A 351 -2.01 16.74 9.00
CA ARG A 351 -2.15 18.07 9.57
C ARG A 351 -3.37 18.14 10.49
N ASP A 352 -4.51 17.66 10.03
CA ASP A 352 -5.79 17.79 10.74
C ASP A 352 -5.89 16.80 11.92
N ALA A 353 -5.31 15.60 11.79
CA ALA A 353 -5.28 14.61 12.86
C ALA A 353 -4.25 14.92 13.96
N GLY A 354 -3.30 15.84 13.73
CA GLY A 354 -2.22 16.15 14.67
C GLY A 354 -1.23 15.01 14.90
N LEU A 355 -1.23 13.98 14.02
CA LEU A 355 -0.36 12.80 14.16
C LEU A 355 1.11 13.11 13.83
N ALA A 356 1.37 14.21 13.14
CA ALA A 356 2.70 14.75 12.95
C ALA A 356 2.84 16.03 13.79
N PHE A 357 3.40 15.84 14.99
CA PHE A 357 3.74 16.82 16.03
C PHE A 357 2.61 17.27 16.95
#